data_AF-A0A7K2CUQ4-F1
#
_entry.id   AF-A0A7K2CUQ4-F1
#
_cell.length_a   1.000
_cell.length_b   1.000
_cell.length_c   1.000
_cell.angle_alpha   90.00
_cell.angle_beta   90.00
_cell.angle_gamma   90.00
#
_symmetry.space_group_name_H-M   'P 1'
#
loop_
_entity.id
_entity.type
_entity.pdbx_description
1 polymer ?
#
loop_
_entity_poly.entity_id
_entity_poly.type
_entity_poly.pdbx_seq_one_letter_code
_entity_poly.pdbx_strand_id
1 'polypeptide(L)'
;MPSGHIRNVLPTPRSFGDDVLPIWPLPLDADWEERPVGKATETDLPGVGVRFDLETSAGRCVGVVVHQTGRRDLVVYDERDVDRACESVVLTEDEGHTLGELLGGNPVLEHLDDVVHRLEDLVISWVTVDPKSSLAGLTLAEAELRARTGAGVVALVTDSGSIPIPGGADRLEAGGTAVVVGVPAAVKAATKLLNESG
;
A
#
# COMPACT_ATOMS: atom_id res chain seq x y z
N MET A 1 -41.16 -25.87 5.66
CA MET A 1 -40.07 -25.26 6.44
C MET A 1 -39.61 -26.25 7.50
N PRO A 2 -38.34 -26.68 7.51
CA PRO A 2 -37.74 -27.33 8.66
C PRO A 2 -36.60 -26.46 9.24
N SER A 3 -36.69 -26.12 10.54
CA SER A 3 -35.59 -25.55 11.29
C SER A 3 -34.56 -26.64 11.60
N GLY A 4 -33.37 -26.53 11.01
CA GLY A 4 -32.21 -27.32 11.39
C GLY A 4 -31.56 -26.75 12.64
N HIS A 5 -31.56 -27.51 13.73
CA HIS A 5 -30.70 -27.27 14.88
C HIS A 5 -29.26 -27.65 14.54
N ILE A 6 -28.37 -26.65 14.44
CA ILE A 6 -26.93 -26.88 14.37
C ILE A 6 -26.42 -26.96 15.81
N ARG A 7 -25.93 -28.15 16.20
CA ARG A 7 -25.24 -28.38 17.48
C ARG A 7 -23.95 -27.56 17.48
N ASN A 8 -23.81 -26.68 18.46
CA ASN A 8 -22.60 -25.91 18.70
C ASN A 8 -21.51 -26.86 19.22
N VAL A 9 -20.55 -27.22 18.36
CA VAL A 9 -19.34 -27.93 18.77
C VAL A 9 -18.32 -26.87 19.13
N LEU A 10 -18.10 -26.66 20.44
CA LEU A 10 -17.03 -25.82 20.95
C LEU A 10 -15.68 -26.40 20.50
N PRO A 11 -14.82 -25.65 19.78
CA PRO A 11 -13.43 -26.05 19.63
C PRO A 11 -12.73 -25.87 20.98
N THR A 12 -12.13 -26.94 21.49
CA THR A 12 -11.21 -26.86 22.63
C THR A 12 -9.99 -26.03 22.24
N PRO A 13 -9.51 -25.11 23.11
CA PRO A 13 -8.30 -24.35 22.83
C PRO A 13 -7.13 -25.32 22.69
N ARG A 14 -6.49 -25.34 21.51
CA ARG A 14 -5.20 -26.01 21.36
C ARG A 14 -4.19 -25.23 22.19
N SER A 15 -3.58 -25.93 23.13
CA SER A 15 -2.42 -25.52 23.90
C SER A 15 -1.34 -24.96 22.97
N PHE A 16 -1.16 -23.64 22.98
CA PHE A 16 0.08 -23.00 22.58
C PHE A 16 1.16 -23.39 23.60
N GLY A 17 2.31 -23.86 23.11
CA GLY A 17 3.40 -24.36 23.94
C GLY A 17 3.91 -23.32 24.94
N ASP A 18 4.19 -23.82 26.14
CA ASP A 18 4.79 -23.10 27.26
C ASP A 18 6.18 -22.54 26.86
N ASP A 19 6.29 -21.22 26.68
CA ASP A 19 7.46 -20.37 27.00
C ASP A 19 7.39 -18.92 26.44
N VAL A 20 6.18 -18.36 26.26
CA VAL A 20 6.03 -16.91 26.02
C VAL A 20 5.03 -16.35 27.02
N LEU A 21 5.50 -15.48 27.92
CA LEU A 21 4.68 -14.80 28.92
C LEU A 21 3.51 -14.05 28.24
N PRO A 22 2.31 -14.03 28.85
CA PRO A 22 1.16 -13.30 28.30
C PRO A 22 1.43 -11.80 28.42
N ILE A 23 1.89 -11.19 27.34
CA ILE A 23 2.02 -9.73 27.20
C ILE A 23 0.67 -9.10 26.81
N TRP A 24 -0.43 -9.42 27.52
CA TRP A 24 -1.69 -8.64 27.43
C TRP A 24 -2.68 -9.05 28.56
N PRO A 25 -3.45 -8.12 29.17
CA PRO A 25 -3.64 -6.71 28.81
C PRO A 25 -2.73 -5.68 29.49
N LEU A 26 -2.21 -4.72 28.72
CA LEU A 26 -1.89 -3.38 29.27
C LEU A 26 -3.22 -2.60 29.38
N PRO A 27 -3.40 -1.79 30.43
CA PRO A 27 -4.57 -0.92 30.54
C PRO A 27 -4.61 0.05 29.36
N LEU A 28 -5.74 0.09 28.67
CA LEU A 28 -6.05 1.11 27.67
C LEU A 28 -6.08 2.47 28.38
N ASP A 29 -5.22 3.39 27.98
CA ASP A 29 -5.16 4.73 28.58
C ASP A 29 -6.54 5.41 28.51
N ALA A 30 -6.92 6.00 29.65
CA ALA A 30 -8.20 6.66 29.88
C ALA A 30 -8.32 7.91 29.01
N ASP A 31 -9.21 7.88 28.00
CA ASP A 31 -9.90 9.03 27.37
C ASP A 31 -10.81 8.53 26.22
N TRP A 32 -11.78 7.65 26.52
CA TRP A 32 -12.57 6.89 25.53
C TRP A 32 -13.94 7.50 25.13
N GLU A 33 -14.37 8.61 25.72
CA GLU A 33 -15.74 9.12 25.51
C GLU A 33 -15.98 9.95 24.24
N GLU A 34 -14.96 10.24 23.41
CA GLU A 34 -15.13 11.11 22.23
C GLU A 34 -14.38 10.61 20.96
N ARG A 35 -14.57 9.35 20.57
CA ARG A 35 -14.00 8.86 19.29
C ARG A 35 -14.96 9.07 18.12
N PRO A 36 -14.53 9.71 17.02
CA PRO A 36 -15.36 9.79 15.82
C PRO A 36 -15.56 8.38 15.22
N VAL A 37 -16.81 7.94 15.17
CA VAL A 37 -17.24 6.69 14.54
C VAL A 37 -16.66 6.62 13.12
N GLY A 38 -15.98 5.51 12.80
CA GLY A 38 -15.40 5.28 11.47
C GLY A 38 -13.95 5.76 11.30
N LYS A 39 -13.28 6.28 12.34
CA LYS A 39 -11.84 6.56 12.29
C LYS A 39 -11.05 5.47 13.03
N ALA A 40 -10.18 4.78 12.30
CA ALA A 40 -9.27 3.81 12.90
C ALA A 40 -8.24 4.53 13.81
N THR A 41 -7.90 3.88 14.91
CA THR A 41 -6.92 4.34 15.89
C THR A 41 -5.66 3.53 15.79
N GLU A 42 -4.53 4.21 15.70
CA GLU A 42 -3.22 3.57 15.64
C GLU A 42 -2.57 3.50 17.03
N THR A 43 -1.99 2.35 17.37
CA THR A 43 -1.21 2.13 18.58
C THR A 43 0.06 1.38 18.22
N ASP A 44 1.22 1.97 18.50
CA ASP A 44 2.50 1.28 18.36
C ASP A 44 2.61 0.14 19.37
N LEU A 45 3.05 -1.04 18.92
CA LEU A 45 3.36 -2.20 19.75
C LEU A 45 4.86 -2.50 19.65
N PRO A 46 5.71 -1.93 20.54
CA PRO A 46 7.15 -2.10 20.48
C PRO A 46 7.57 -3.58 20.42
N GLY A 47 8.37 -3.93 19.41
CA GLY A 47 8.86 -5.29 19.17
C GLY A 47 7.87 -6.24 18.49
N VAL A 48 6.63 -5.80 18.22
CA VAL A 48 5.59 -6.59 17.57
C VAL A 48 5.17 -5.94 16.25
N GLY A 49 4.80 -4.66 16.26
CA GLY A 49 4.32 -3.95 15.08
C GLY A 49 3.38 -2.80 15.43
N VAL A 50 2.30 -2.63 14.67
CA VAL A 50 1.31 -1.56 14.87
C VAL A 50 -0.09 -2.17 14.94
N ARG A 51 -0.92 -1.68 15.86
CA ARG A 51 -2.34 -2.05 15.99
C ARG A 51 -3.24 -0.94 15.49
N PHE A 52 -4.25 -1.30 14.72
CA PHE A 52 -5.32 -0.44 14.26
C PHE A 52 -6.65 -0.88 14.86
N ASP A 53 -7.30 -0.03 15.65
CA ASP A 53 -8.61 -0.31 16.26
C ASP A 53 -9.71 0.52 15.60
N LEU A 54 -10.80 -0.12 15.16
CA LEU A 54 -11.98 0.50 14.60
C LEU A 54 -13.18 0.26 15.51
N GLU A 55 -13.80 1.35 15.94
CA GLU A 55 -15.11 1.29 16.58
C GLU A 55 -16.21 1.39 15.52
N THR A 56 -17.08 0.39 15.51
CA THR A 56 -18.23 0.31 14.61
C THR A 56 -19.39 1.15 15.15
N SER A 57 -20.29 1.58 14.27
CA SER A 57 -21.53 2.27 14.67
C SER A 57 -22.47 1.43 15.55
N ALA A 58 -22.24 0.12 15.63
CA ALA A 58 -22.94 -0.79 16.52
C ALA A 58 -22.28 -0.91 17.92
N GLY A 59 -21.25 -0.13 18.22
CA GLY A 59 -20.54 -0.14 19.51
C GLY A 59 -19.59 -1.33 19.68
N ARG A 60 -19.23 -2.02 18.59
CA ARG A 60 -18.20 -3.07 18.62
C ARG A 60 -16.83 -2.50 18.26
N CYS A 61 -15.78 -3.03 18.88
CA CYS A 61 -14.41 -2.76 18.51
C CYS A 61 -13.84 -3.94 17.69
N VAL A 62 -13.13 -3.63 16.60
CA VAL A 62 -12.37 -4.59 15.80
C VAL A 62 -10.95 -4.06 15.64
N GLY A 63 -9.95 -4.89 15.94
CA GLY A 63 -8.53 -4.56 15.84
C GLY A 63 -7.85 -5.29 14.70
N VAL A 64 -6.83 -4.69 14.10
CA VAL A 64 -5.88 -5.34 13.19
C VAL A 64 -4.47 -5.09 13.70
N VAL A 65 -3.72 -6.15 13.99
CA VAL A 65 -2.30 -6.05 14.35
C VAL A 65 -1.46 -6.39 13.13
N VAL A 66 -0.67 -5.43 12.65
CA VAL A 66 0.30 -5.63 11.58
C VAL A 66 1.66 -5.87 12.22
N HIS A 67 2.16 -7.11 12.13
CA HIS A 67 3.47 -7.47 12.66
C HIS A 67 4.58 -6.97 11.74
N GLN A 68 5.76 -6.73 12.30
CA GLN A 68 6.97 -6.35 11.53
C GLN A 68 7.39 -7.42 10.49
N THR A 69 6.89 -8.64 10.64
CA THR A 69 7.15 -9.78 9.74
C THR A 69 6.20 -9.84 8.53
N GLY A 70 5.21 -8.94 8.44
CA GLY A 70 4.18 -8.93 7.40
C GLY A 70 2.91 -9.72 7.75
N ARG A 71 2.95 -10.55 8.80
CA ARG A 71 1.77 -11.23 9.36
C ARG A 71 0.75 -10.23 9.88
N ARG A 72 -0.54 -10.51 9.70
CA ARG A 72 -1.64 -9.70 10.23
C ARG A 72 -2.52 -10.54 11.16
N ASP A 73 -2.93 -9.98 12.28
CA ASP A 73 -3.92 -10.63 13.16
C ASP A 73 -5.18 -9.75 13.19
N LEU A 74 -6.33 -10.32 12.82
CA LEU A 74 -7.64 -9.69 13.00
C LEU A 74 -8.17 -10.07 14.38
N VAL A 75 -8.46 -9.05 15.19
CA VAL A 75 -8.94 -9.20 16.57
C VAL A 75 -10.37 -8.70 16.66
N VAL A 76 -11.28 -9.54 17.12
CA VAL A 76 -12.65 -9.13 17.45
C VAL A 76 -12.77 -9.04 18.96
N TYR A 77 -13.08 -7.86 19.46
CA TYR A 77 -13.25 -7.61 20.89
C TYR A 77 -14.65 -7.95 21.38
N ASP A 78 -14.79 -8.33 22.65
CA ASP A 78 -16.09 -8.58 23.28
C ASP A 78 -16.91 -7.28 23.35
N GLU A 79 -18.20 -7.38 23.02
CA GLU A 79 -19.13 -6.25 23.06
C GLU A 79 -19.30 -5.67 24.48
N ARG A 80 -18.95 -6.44 25.52
CA ARG A 80 -19.10 -6.07 26.93
C ARG A 80 -17.75 -5.83 27.63
N ASP A 81 -16.64 -6.14 26.97
CA ASP A 81 -15.30 -6.02 27.52
C ASP A 81 -14.25 -5.90 26.40
N VAL A 82 -13.87 -4.66 26.09
CA VAL A 82 -12.89 -4.35 25.04
C VAL A 82 -11.49 -4.87 25.38
N ASP A 83 -11.23 -5.24 26.64
CA ASP A 83 -9.95 -5.85 27.05
C ASP A 83 -9.88 -7.35 26.73
N ARG A 84 -11.00 -7.96 26.32
CA ARG A 84 -11.08 -9.38 26.01
C ARG A 84 -11.28 -9.60 24.50
N ALA A 85 -10.26 -10.13 23.85
CA ALA A 85 -10.40 -10.69 22.51
C ALA A 85 -11.34 -11.91 22.56
N CYS A 86 -12.46 -11.85 21.84
CA CYS A 86 -13.35 -13.00 21.66
C CYS A 86 -12.73 -14.03 20.72
N GLU A 87 -12.18 -13.54 19.60
CA GLU A 87 -11.58 -14.35 18.56
C GLU A 87 -10.41 -13.58 17.93
N SER A 88 -9.35 -14.32 17.59
CA SER A 88 -8.22 -13.81 16.81
C SER A 88 -8.03 -14.70 15.60
N VAL A 89 -8.02 -14.10 14.41
CA VAL A 89 -7.76 -14.78 13.14
C VAL A 89 -6.40 -14.33 12.65
N VAL A 90 -5.44 -15.26 12.61
CA VAL A 90 -4.15 -15.03 11.97
C VAL A 90 -4.34 -15.06 10.47
N LEU A 91 -3.95 -13.98 9.82
CA LEU A 91 -3.99 -13.81 8.38
C LEU A 91 -2.55 -13.71 7.87
N THR A 92 -2.30 -14.44 6.79
CA THR A 92 -1.13 -14.17 5.95
C THR A 92 -1.25 -12.78 5.31
N GLU A 93 -0.16 -12.35 4.68
CA GLU A 93 -0.16 -11.11 3.93
C GLU A 93 -1.26 -11.12 2.85
N ASP A 94 -1.29 -12.15 2.01
CA ASP A 94 -2.24 -12.28 0.90
C ASP A 94 -3.70 -12.36 1.38
N GLU A 95 -3.98 -13.11 2.45
CA GLU A 95 -5.32 -13.23 3.03
C GLU A 95 -5.81 -11.91 3.62
N GLY A 96 -4.93 -11.17 4.32
CA GLY A 96 -5.27 -9.85 4.85
C GLY A 96 -5.53 -8.82 3.75
N HIS A 97 -4.79 -8.91 2.64
CA HIS A 97 -5.02 -8.08 1.47
C HIS A 97 -6.40 -8.37 0.84
N THR A 98 -6.68 -9.65 0.57
CA THR A 98 -7.96 -10.13 0.02
C THR A 98 -9.14 -9.70 0.89
N LEU A 99 -9.02 -9.81 2.22
CA LEU A 99 -10.07 -9.38 3.14
C LEU A 99 -10.29 -7.86 3.09
N GLY A 100 -9.23 -7.08 2.96
CA GLY A 100 -9.31 -5.62 2.78
C GLY A 100 -10.09 -5.23 1.52
N GLU A 101 -9.87 -5.94 0.41
CA GLU A 101 -10.62 -5.72 -0.84
C GLU A 101 -12.11 -6.02 -0.68
N LEU A 102 -12.45 -7.15 -0.03
CA LEU A 102 -13.83 -7.53 0.25
C LEU A 102 -14.55 -6.51 1.16
N LEU A 103 -13.86 -6.01 2.18
CA LEU A 103 -14.40 -5.02 3.13
C LEU A 103 -14.50 -3.61 2.53
N GLY A 104 -13.62 -3.26 1.58
CA GLY A 104 -13.61 -1.97 0.89
C GLY A 104 -14.81 -1.74 -0.04
N GLY A 105 -15.67 -2.75 -0.23
CA GLY A 105 -16.94 -2.61 -0.95
C GLY A 105 -16.81 -2.35 -2.45
N ASN A 106 -15.62 -2.53 -3.02
CA ASN A 106 -15.42 -2.45 -4.46
C ASN A 106 -14.86 -3.77 -4.97
N PRO A 107 -15.72 -4.75 -5.33
CA PRO A 107 -15.26 -5.83 -6.17
C PRO A 107 -14.99 -5.23 -7.55
N VAL A 108 -13.81 -4.64 -7.76
CA VAL A 108 -13.29 -4.39 -9.10
C VAL A 108 -12.80 -5.72 -9.64
N LEU A 109 -13.73 -6.69 -9.73
CA LEU A 109 -13.46 -8.03 -10.22
C LEU A 109 -13.82 -8.20 -11.70
N GLU A 110 -14.29 -7.16 -12.39
CA GLU A 110 -14.42 -7.21 -13.85
C GLU A 110 -14.12 -5.83 -14.44
N HIS A 111 -13.09 -5.76 -15.29
CA HIS A 111 -12.60 -4.64 -16.14
C HIS A 111 -11.30 -3.91 -15.75
N LEU A 112 -10.62 -4.28 -14.65
CA LEU A 112 -9.24 -3.80 -14.43
C LEU A 112 -8.18 -4.88 -14.65
N ASP A 113 -8.50 -6.17 -14.57
CA ASP A 113 -7.51 -7.23 -14.77
C ASP A 113 -6.96 -7.26 -16.20
N ASP A 114 -7.78 -7.03 -17.24
CA ASP A 114 -7.29 -6.94 -18.63
C ASP A 114 -6.33 -5.75 -18.86
N VAL A 115 -6.42 -4.71 -18.03
CA VAL A 115 -5.54 -3.54 -18.09
C VAL A 115 -4.33 -3.74 -17.18
N VAL A 116 -4.49 -4.28 -15.97
CA VAL A 116 -3.43 -4.42 -14.95
C VAL A 116 -2.54 -5.65 -15.23
N HIS A 117 -3.07 -6.77 -15.75
CA HIS A 117 -2.25 -7.87 -16.28
C HIS A 117 -1.43 -7.47 -17.52
N ARG A 118 -1.70 -6.30 -18.13
CA ARG A 118 -0.83 -5.71 -19.17
C ARG A 118 0.25 -4.77 -18.60
N LEU A 119 0.24 -4.48 -17.30
CA LEU A 119 1.16 -3.55 -16.64
C LEU A 119 2.16 -4.24 -15.69
N GLU A 120 2.12 -5.56 -15.53
CA GLU A 120 3.13 -6.32 -14.75
C GLU A 120 4.57 -6.05 -15.22
N ASP A 121 4.73 -5.58 -16.46
CA ASP A 121 6.01 -5.20 -17.05
C ASP A 121 6.31 -3.69 -17.01
N LEU A 122 5.57 -2.82 -16.30
CA LEU A 122 5.90 -1.39 -16.25
C LEU A 122 6.82 -1.05 -15.06
N VAL A 123 7.88 -0.30 -15.35
CA VAL A 123 8.81 0.22 -14.35
C VAL A 123 8.88 1.74 -14.40
N ILE A 124 9.15 2.35 -13.23
CA ILE A 124 9.39 3.79 -13.09
C ILE A 124 10.85 3.99 -12.69
N SER A 125 11.54 4.95 -13.33
CA SER A 125 12.92 5.29 -13.01
C SER A 125 13.13 6.79 -12.93
N TRP A 126 13.95 7.20 -11.97
CA TRP A 126 14.49 8.55 -11.85
C TRP A 126 15.79 8.61 -12.66
N VAL A 127 15.81 9.42 -13.71
CA VAL A 127 16.95 9.52 -14.61
C VAL A 127 17.45 10.95 -14.61
N THR A 128 18.66 11.17 -14.10
CA THR A 128 19.35 12.44 -14.25
C THR A 128 19.69 12.66 -15.72
N VAL A 129 19.38 13.83 -16.25
CA VAL A 129 19.74 14.25 -17.60
C VAL A 129 21.19 14.69 -17.57
N ASP A 130 22.08 13.96 -18.25
CA ASP A 130 23.49 14.34 -18.30
C ASP A 130 23.61 15.74 -18.95
N PRO A 131 24.35 16.69 -18.36
CA PRO A 131 24.54 18.02 -18.94
C PRO A 131 25.14 18.03 -20.35
N LYS A 132 25.83 16.96 -20.75
CA LYS A 132 26.39 16.77 -22.09
C LYS A 132 25.45 16.00 -23.02
N SER A 133 24.28 15.58 -22.54
CA SER A 133 23.29 14.90 -23.37
C SER A 133 22.87 15.80 -24.52
N SER A 134 22.74 15.21 -25.70
CA SER A 134 22.13 15.89 -26.86
C SER A 134 20.67 16.31 -26.62
N LEU A 135 20.03 15.76 -25.58
CA LEU A 135 18.67 16.09 -25.18
C LEU A 135 18.58 17.20 -24.13
N ALA A 136 19.71 17.57 -23.51
CA ALA A 136 19.72 18.62 -22.51
C ALA A 136 19.33 19.98 -23.13
N GLY A 137 18.38 20.67 -22.50
CA GLY A 137 17.82 21.95 -22.96
C GLY A 137 16.68 21.85 -23.96
N LEU A 138 16.44 20.66 -24.55
CA LEU A 138 15.31 20.44 -25.45
C LEU A 138 13.99 20.31 -24.68
N THR A 139 12.90 20.69 -25.35
CA THR A 139 11.55 20.39 -24.87
C THR A 139 11.23 18.90 -25.01
N LEU A 140 10.26 18.38 -24.25
CA LEU A 140 9.80 17.00 -24.39
C LEU A 140 9.26 16.70 -25.80
N ALA A 141 8.66 17.69 -26.46
CA ALA A 141 8.21 17.59 -27.84
C ALA A 141 9.39 17.46 -28.83
N GLU A 142 10.48 18.20 -28.62
CA GLU A 142 11.69 18.11 -29.46
C GLU A 142 12.50 16.84 -29.19
N ALA A 143 12.57 16.41 -27.92
CA ALA A 143 13.31 15.21 -27.53
C ALA A 143 12.66 13.91 -28.05
N GLU A 144 11.34 13.95 -28.28
CA GLU A 144 10.51 12.86 -28.78
C GLU A 144 10.72 11.53 -28.03
N LEU A 145 10.99 11.60 -26.72
CA LEU A 145 11.41 10.46 -25.91
C LEU A 145 10.44 9.27 -25.99
N ARG A 146 9.13 9.55 -25.92
CA ARG A 146 8.08 8.53 -26.04
C ARG A 146 8.05 7.88 -27.42
N ALA A 147 8.20 8.67 -28.49
CA ALA A 147 8.19 8.13 -29.85
C ALA A 147 9.45 7.29 -30.13
N ARG A 148 10.60 7.69 -29.57
CA ARG A 148 11.90 7.02 -29.79
C ARG A 148 12.10 5.77 -28.94
N THR A 149 11.52 5.73 -27.75
CA THR A 149 11.82 4.67 -26.75
C THR A 149 10.60 3.91 -26.27
N GLY A 150 9.40 4.45 -26.44
CA GLY A 150 8.17 3.94 -25.81
C GLY A 150 8.00 4.36 -24.35
N ALA A 151 8.99 5.00 -23.71
CA ALA A 151 8.87 5.47 -22.33
C ALA A 151 8.23 6.87 -22.26
N GLY A 152 7.30 7.08 -21.34
CA GLY A 152 6.70 8.38 -21.04
C GLY A 152 7.45 9.09 -19.92
N VAL A 153 7.47 10.42 -19.95
CA VAL A 153 7.92 11.25 -18.82
C VAL A 153 6.70 11.64 -17.99
N VAL A 154 6.72 11.37 -16.69
CA VAL A 154 5.60 11.65 -15.77
C VAL A 154 5.89 12.78 -14.79
N ALA A 155 7.17 13.14 -14.63
CA ALA A 155 7.58 14.32 -13.89
C ALA A 155 8.97 14.80 -14.32
N LEU A 156 9.22 16.09 -14.14
CA LEU A 156 10.54 16.71 -14.24
C LEU A 156 10.87 17.35 -12.89
N VAL A 157 12.08 17.13 -12.38
CA VAL A 157 12.53 17.64 -11.09
C VAL A 157 13.86 18.35 -11.26
N THR A 158 13.96 19.56 -10.73
CA THR A 158 15.14 20.43 -10.80
C THR A 158 15.37 21.05 -9.42
N ASP A 159 16.48 21.77 -9.24
CA ASP A 159 16.74 22.54 -8.02
C ASP A 159 15.69 23.65 -7.79
N SER A 160 15.00 24.08 -8.86
CA SER A 160 13.99 25.13 -8.80
C SER A 160 12.59 24.62 -8.46
N GLY A 161 12.37 23.29 -8.47
CA GLY A 161 11.10 22.65 -8.16
C GLY A 161 10.79 21.45 -9.05
N SER A 162 9.57 20.90 -8.91
CA SER A 162 9.07 19.78 -9.70
C SER A 162 7.85 20.18 -10.54
N ILE A 163 7.81 19.66 -11.76
CA ILE A 163 6.68 19.78 -12.68
C ILE A 163 6.01 18.39 -12.75
N PRO A 164 4.87 18.21 -12.07
CA PRO A 164 4.10 16.97 -12.18
C PRO A 164 3.35 16.96 -13.53
N ILE A 165 3.38 15.83 -14.22
CA ILE A 165 2.69 15.62 -15.51
C ILE A 165 3.10 16.69 -16.56
N PRO A 166 4.37 16.68 -17.00
CA PRO A 166 4.88 17.69 -17.91
C PRO A 166 4.22 17.57 -19.31
N GLY A 167 3.97 18.71 -19.94
CA GLY A 167 3.52 18.83 -21.31
C GLY A 167 4.68 18.88 -22.31
N GLY A 168 4.35 18.87 -23.60
CA GLY A 168 5.36 18.87 -24.67
C GLY A 168 6.28 20.09 -24.69
N ALA A 169 5.86 21.23 -24.11
CA ALA A 169 6.65 22.46 -24.06
C ALA A 169 7.65 22.50 -22.89
N ASP A 170 7.54 21.59 -21.92
CA ASP A 170 8.44 21.55 -20.78
C ASP A 170 9.82 21.01 -21.18
N ARG A 171 10.87 21.53 -20.54
CA ARG A 171 12.27 21.28 -20.94
C ARG A 171 12.97 20.26 -20.06
N LEU A 172 13.81 19.45 -20.69
CA LEU A 172 14.77 18.60 -20.02
C LEU A 172 15.97 19.45 -19.59
N GLU A 173 15.98 19.90 -18.35
CA GLU A 173 17.09 20.70 -17.83
C GLU A 173 18.35 19.87 -17.61
N ALA A 174 19.50 20.40 -18.01
CA ALA A 174 20.81 19.81 -17.78
C ALA A 174 21.06 19.62 -16.28
N GLY A 175 21.36 18.38 -15.85
CA GLY A 175 21.51 18.04 -14.43
C GLY A 175 20.18 17.88 -13.68
N GLY A 176 19.04 18.19 -14.31
CA GLY A 176 17.71 17.88 -13.79
C GLY A 176 17.41 16.38 -13.85
N THR A 177 16.31 15.96 -13.22
CA THR A 177 15.86 14.57 -13.18
C THR A 177 14.54 14.41 -13.91
N ALA A 178 14.51 13.53 -14.90
CA ALA A 178 13.30 13.08 -15.58
C ALA A 178 12.80 11.78 -14.94
N VAL A 179 11.53 11.76 -14.55
CA VAL A 179 10.84 10.55 -14.07
C VAL A 179 10.19 9.88 -15.26
N VAL A 180 10.71 8.72 -15.63
CA VAL A 180 10.26 7.96 -16.80
C VAL A 180 9.50 6.70 -16.39
N VAL A 181 8.45 6.38 -17.15
CA VAL A 181 7.64 5.17 -17.00
C VAL A 181 7.55 4.43 -18.33
N GLY A 182 7.63 3.10 -18.28
CA GLY A 182 7.53 2.26 -19.47
C GLY A 182 7.96 0.82 -19.16
N VAL A 183 7.97 -0.04 -20.17
CA VAL A 183 8.55 -1.38 -20.01
C VAL A 183 10.07 -1.30 -19.75
N PRO A 184 10.71 -2.28 -19.07
CA PRO A 184 12.14 -2.22 -18.74
C PRO A 184 13.04 -1.85 -19.91
N ALA A 185 12.78 -2.40 -21.10
CA ALA A 185 13.54 -2.08 -22.30
C ALA A 185 13.38 -0.62 -22.75
N ALA A 186 12.16 -0.08 -22.66
CA ALA A 186 11.84 1.32 -22.99
C ALA A 186 12.50 2.28 -22.01
N VAL A 187 12.41 2.00 -20.71
CA VAL A 187 13.05 2.82 -19.67
C VAL A 187 14.57 2.77 -19.81
N LYS A 188 15.16 1.60 -20.06
CA LYS A 188 16.61 1.49 -20.33
C LYS A 188 17.03 2.29 -21.56
N ALA A 189 16.25 2.27 -22.64
CA ALA A 189 16.51 3.06 -23.84
C ALA A 189 16.43 4.57 -23.57
N ALA A 190 15.40 5.01 -22.82
CA ALA A 190 15.26 6.39 -22.38
C ALA A 190 16.45 6.85 -21.52
N THR A 191 16.85 6.04 -20.53
CA THR A 191 18.02 6.31 -19.70
C THR A 191 19.28 6.44 -20.54
N LYS A 192 19.44 5.60 -21.56
CA LYS A 192 20.57 5.71 -22.48
C LYS A 192 20.56 7.06 -23.21
N LEU A 193 19.44 7.43 -23.84
CA LEU A 193 19.35 8.69 -24.59
C LEU A 193 19.56 9.93 -23.72
N LEU A 194 19.01 9.93 -22.50
CA LEU A 194 19.17 11.02 -21.54
C LEU A 194 20.61 11.18 -21.03
N ASN A 195 21.44 10.14 -21.17
CA ASN A 195 22.85 10.14 -20.80
C ASN A 195 23.81 10.08 -21.98
N GLU A 196 23.31 9.96 -23.21
CA GLU A 196 24.13 9.86 -24.41
C GLU A 196 24.65 11.24 -24.80
N SER A 197 25.96 11.44 -24.62
CA SER A 197 26.63 12.66 -25.04
C SER A 197 26.66 12.76 -26.56
N GLY A 198 26.30 13.93 -27.08
CA GLY A 198 26.43 14.29 -28.51
C GLY A 198 27.83 14.73 -28.88
#